data_AF-A0A2Z6RAQ6-F1
#
_entry.id   AF-A0A2Z6RAQ6-F1
#
_cell.length_a   1.000
_cell.length_b   1.000
_cell.length_c   1.000
_cell.angle_alpha   90.00
_cell.angle_beta   90.00
_cell.angle_gamma   90.00
#
_symmetry.space_group_name_H-M   'P 1'
#
loop_
_entity.id
_entity.type
_entity.pdbx_description
1 polymer ?
#
loop_
_entity_poly.entity_id
_entity_poly.type
_entity_poly.pdbx_seq_one_letter_code
_entity_poly.pdbx_strand_id
1 'polypeptide(L)'
;MTLVYRDCLFGKEVFYAKNVGIRSKDHILSLVESEKKALCPIDTKRWILSDGITTLPYNHWRNMIYKNMVKDGIPHEEAEKRAIRAKLPEKYQNECVSHISSYQQ
;
A
#
# COMPACT_ATOMS: atom_id res chain seq x y z
N MET A 1 -20.44 0.09 -13.20
CA MET A 1 -19.54 -0.05 -12.02
C MET A 1 -20.41 0.07 -10.79
N THR A 2 -20.54 -1.05 -10.10
CA THR A 2 -21.74 -1.56 -9.39
C THR A 2 -21.93 -0.92 -8.01
N LEU A 3 -23.19 -0.73 -7.57
CA LEU A 3 -23.57 -0.07 -6.30
C LEU A 3 -22.62 -0.37 -5.12
N VAL A 4 -22.22 -1.63 -4.99
CA VAL A 4 -21.26 -2.16 -4.02
C VAL A 4 -20.00 -1.30 -3.84
N TYR A 5 -19.40 -0.75 -4.91
CA TYR A 5 -18.20 0.09 -4.77
C TYR A 5 -18.53 1.46 -4.18
N ARG A 6 -19.69 2.03 -4.55
CA ARG A 6 -20.17 3.31 -4.00
C ARG A 6 -20.53 3.15 -2.52
N ASP A 7 -21.21 2.07 -2.18
CA ASP A 7 -21.61 1.75 -0.80
C ASP A 7 -20.37 1.50 0.07
N CYS A 8 -19.35 0.82 -0.49
CA CYS A 8 -18.07 0.65 0.16
C CYS A 8 -17.39 1.99 0.44
N LEU A 9 -17.21 2.81 -0.60
CA LEU A 9 -16.40 4.04 -0.51
C LEU A 9 -17.09 5.14 0.32
N PHE A 10 -18.37 5.40 0.07
CA PHE A 10 -19.11 6.50 0.68
C PHE A 10 -19.92 6.07 1.91
N GLY A 11 -20.45 4.85 1.91
CA GLY A 11 -21.13 4.26 3.07
C GLY A 11 -20.15 3.70 4.12
N LYS A 12 -18.85 3.64 3.79
CA LYS A 12 -17.78 3.04 4.62
C LYS A 12 -18.03 1.56 4.92
N GLU A 13 -18.72 0.86 4.02
CA GLU A 13 -19.07 -0.55 4.19
C GLU A 13 -17.93 -1.48 3.76
N VAL A 14 -17.75 -2.57 4.49
CA VAL A 14 -16.74 -3.59 4.19
C VAL A 14 -17.43 -4.80 3.60
N PHE A 15 -16.96 -5.27 2.45
CA PHE A 15 -17.54 -6.42 1.76
C PHE A 15 -16.64 -7.63 1.86
N TYR A 16 -17.25 -8.78 2.13
CA TYR A 16 -16.60 -10.08 2.12
C TYR A 16 -17.06 -10.88 0.90
N ALA A 17 -16.16 -11.68 0.35
CA ALA A 17 -16.47 -12.59 -0.73
C ALA A 17 -15.86 -13.96 -0.45
N LYS A 18 -16.58 -15.00 -0.88
CA LYS A 18 -16.07 -16.36 -0.91
C LYS A 18 -14.99 -16.47 -1.98
N ASN A 19 -13.79 -16.80 -1.55
CA ASN A 19 -12.65 -17.09 -2.42
C ASN A 19 -12.45 -18.60 -2.43
N VAL A 20 -12.77 -19.23 -3.56
CA VAL A 20 -12.55 -20.66 -3.78
C VAL A 20 -11.25 -20.81 -4.55
N GLY A 21 -10.32 -21.60 -4.02
CA GLY A 21 -9.03 -21.85 -4.65
C GLY A 21 -8.64 -23.31 -4.58
N ILE A 22 -8.01 -23.81 -5.64
CA ILE A 22 -7.38 -25.13 -5.64
C ILE A 22 -6.03 -25.03 -4.93
N ARG A 23 -5.76 -25.92 -3.98
CA ARG A 23 -4.48 -26.02 -3.30
C ARG A 23 -3.93 -27.44 -3.40
N SER A 24 -2.61 -27.54 -3.53
CA SER A 24 -1.88 -28.81 -3.50
C SER A 24 -0.96 -28.83 -2.30
N LYS A 25 -0.98 -29.92 -1.53
CA LYS A 25 0.01 -30.20 -0.48
C LYS A 25 0.24 -31.70 -0.43
N ASP A 26 1.50 -32.14 -0.40
CA ASP A 26 1.88 -33.56 -0.33
C ASP A 26 1.21 -34.41 -1.43
N HIS A 27 1.15 -33.86 -2.65
CA HIS A 27 0.47 -34.43 -3.83
C HIS A 27 -1.05 -34.62 -3.69
N ILE A 28 -1.67 -34.12 -2.63
CA ILE A 28 -3.12 -34.11 -2.45
C ILE A 28 -3.66 -32.77 -2.93
N LEU A 29 -4.59 -32.83 -3.89
CA LEU A 29 -5.36 -31.68 -4.37
C LEU A 29 -6.61 -31.49 -3.50
N SER A 30 -6.87 -30.25 -3.10
CA SER A 30 -8.05 -29.88 -2.33
C SER A 30 -8.67 -28.59 -2.87
N LEU A 31 -9.99 -28.49 -2.76
CA LEU A 31 -10.72 -27.26 -2.95
C LEU A 31 -10.84 -26.56 -1.59
N VAL A 32 -10.30 -25.35 -1.48
CA VAL A 32 -10.36 -24.58 -0.24
C VAL A 32 -11.22 -23.35 -0.48
N GLU A 33 -12.35 -23.28 0.21
CA GLU A 33 -13.16 -22.08 0.32
C GLU A 33 -12.68 -21.25 1.51
N SER A 34 -12.52 -19.95 1.31
CA SER A 34 -12.19 -19.02 2.38
C SER A 34 -12.97 -17.73 2.19
N GLU A 35 -13.56 -17.23 3.27
CA GLU A 35 -14.13 -15.89 3.27
C GLU A 35 -13.01 -14.85 3.38
N LYS A 36 -12.95 -13.92 2.42
CA LYS A 36 -11.94 -12.86 2.38
C LYS A 36 -12.61 -11.50 2.25
N LYS A 37 -12.01 -10.50 2.89
CA LYS A 37 -12.37 -9.09 2.67
C LYS A 37 -12.05 -8.74 1.21
N ALA A 38 -13.10 -8.48 0.43
CA ALA A 38 -13.01 -8.20 -1.00
C ALA A 38 -12.90 -6.70 -1.26
N LEU A 39 -13.68 -5.89 -0.54
CA LEU A 39 -13.66 -4.42 -0.63
C LEU A 39 -13.65 -3.79 0.76
N CYS A 40 -12.93 -2.69 0.88
CA CYS A 40 -12.78 -1.93 2.11
C CYS A 40 -12.61 -0.44 1.75
N PRO A 41 -13.30 0.49 2.42
CA PRO A 41 -13.10 1.93 2.22
C PRO A 41 -11.70 2.39 2.59
N ILE A 42 -11.06 1.68 3.52
CA ILE A 42 -9.73 2.00 4.00
C ILE A 42 -8.71 1.41 3.02
N ASP A 43 -8.08 2.28 2.24
CA ASP A 43 -6.86 1.93 1.50
C ASP A 43 -5.67 1.91 2.47
N THR A 44 -5.33 0.72 2.99
CA THR A 44 -4.15 0.54 3.83
C THR A 44 -2.87 0.31 3.03
N LYS A 45 -2.95 0.21 1.70
CA LYS A 45 -1.80 -0.11 0.85
C LYS A 45 -1.04 1.14 0.41
N ARG A 46 -1.68 2.30 0.50
CA ARG A 46 -1.12 3.59 0.13
C ARG A 46 -1.23 4.57 1.30
N TRP A 47 -0.20 5.38 1.46
CA TRP A 47 -0.25 6.57 2.28
C TRP A 47 -0.54 7.76 1.37
N ILE A 48 -1.69 8.39 1.58
CA ILE A 48 -2.10 9.61 0.89
C ILE A 48 -1.46 10.79 1.65
N LEU A 49 -0.72 11.62 0.94
CA LEU A 49 -0.08 12.81 1.52
C LEU A 49 -1.13 13.89 1.82
N SER A 50 -0.72 14.94 2.53
CA SER A 50 -1.59 16.05 2.92
C SER A 50 -2.22 16.80 1.74
N ASP A 51 -1.65 16.68 0.53
CA ASP A 51 -2.21 17.25 -0.71
C ASP A 51 -3.44 16.49 -1.24
N GLY A 52 -3.74 15.30 -0.70
CA GLY A 52 -4.86 14.46 -1.12
C GLY A 52 -4.71 13.82 -2.51
N ILE A 53 -3.58 14.03 -3.19
CA ILE A 53 -3.36 13.59 -4.59
C ILE A 53 -2.17 12.63 -4.64
N THR A 54 -1.06 13.01 -4.02
CA THR A 54 0.16 12.22 -4.05
C THR A 54 0.04 11.04 -3.11
N THR A 55 0.40 9.86 -3.60
CA THR A 55 0.36 8.63 -2.80
C THR A 55 1.72 7.93 -2.80
N LEU A 56 2.08 7.38 -1.64
CA LEU A 56 3.25 6.52 -1.48
C LEU A 56 2.79 5.12 -1.10
N PRO A 57 3.42 4.04 -1.61
CA PRO A 57 3.17 2.69 -1.10
C PRO A 57 3.40 2.61 0.43
N TYR A 58 2.64 1.78 1.14
CA TYR A 58 2.70 1.71 2.62
C TYR A 58 4.12 1.54 3.19
N ASN A 59 4.96 0.72 2.54
CA ASN A 59 6.35 0.45 2.93
C ASN A 59 7.39 1.31 2.18
N HIS A 60 6.99 2.43 1.61
CA HIS A 60 7.93 3.33 0.96
C HIS A 60 8.91 3.93 1.98
N TRP A 61 10.19 4.04 1.63
CA TRP A 61 11.27 4.45 2.56
C TRP A 61 11.03 5.85 3.19
N ARG A 62 10.42 6.78 2.45
CA ARG A 62 10.02 8.09 3.00
C ARG A 62 9.04 7.98 4.15
N ASN A 63 8.17 6.96 4.15
CA ASN A 63 7.21 6.72 5.22
C ASN A 63 7.92 6.33 6.51
N MET A 64 9.06 5.61 6.40
CA MET A 64 9.88 5.26 7.56
C MET A 64 10.53 6.50 8.16
N ILE A 65 11.08 7.39 7.33
CA ILE A 65 11.67 8.66 7.76
C ILE A 65 10.61 9.49 8.51
N TYR A 66 9.44 9.66 7.90
CA TYR A 66 8.32 10.35 8.53
C TYR A 66 7.93 9.74 9.88
N LYS A 67 7.74 8.41 9.94
CA LYS A 67 7.36 7.72 11.19
C LYS A 67 8.39 7.93 12.29
N ASN A 68 9.68 7.97 11.96
CA ASN A 68 10.73 8.25 12.93
C ASN A 68 10.67 9.69 13.43
N MET A 69 10.52 10.68 12.53
CA MET A 69 10.36 12.08 12.91
C MET A 69 9.16 12.33 13.83
N VAL A 70 8.02 11.70 13.54
CA VAL A 70 6.82 11.79 14.40
C VAL A 70 7.07 11.15 15.77
N LYS A 71 7.79 10.02 15.83
CA LYS A 71 8.19 9.41 17.11
C LYS A 71 9.12 10.32 17.92
N ASP A 72 9.96 11.10 17.26
CA ASP A 72 10.84 12.09 17.88
C ASP A 72 10.10 13.38 18.29
N GLY A 73 8.77 13.42 18.16
CA GLY A 73 7.93 14.55 18.58
C GLY A 73 7.80 15.67 17.54
N ILE A 74 8.27 15.46 16.30
CA ILE A 74 8.10 16.44 15.22
C ILE A 74 6.63 16.44 14.78
N PRO A 75 5.99 17.63 14.63
CA PRO A 75 4.63 17.73 14.13
C PRO A 75 4.45 17.06 12.76
N HIS A 76 3.31 16.43 12.53
CA HIS A 76 3.02 15.67 11.32
C HIS A 76 3.28 16.44 10.01
N GLU A 77 2.82 17.69 9.93
CA GLU A 77 2.98 18.52 8.73
C GLU A 77 4.46 18.80 8.40
N GLU A 78 5.26 19.05 9.44
CA GLU A 78 6.68 19.31 9.27
C GLU A 78 7.45 18.02 8.93
N ALA A 79 7.12 16.91 9.59
CA ALA A 79 7.68 15.60 9.31
C ALA A 79 7.42 15.18 7.86
N GLU A 80 6.21 15.41 7.34
CA GLU A 80 5.85 15.09 5.96
C GLU A 80 6.68 15.95 4.96
N LYS A 81 6.74 17.27 5.17
CA LYS A 81 7.55 18.18 4.34
C LYS A 81 9.04 17.82 4.32
N ARG A 82 9.58 17.34 5.44
CA ARG A 82 10.98 16.88 5.54
C ARG A 82 11.16 15.53 4.85
N ALA A 83 10.24 14.58 5.05
CA ALA A 83 10.29 13.26 4.43
C ALA A 83 10.19 13.30 2.89
N ILE A 84 9.36 14.19 2.33
CA ILE A 84 9.24 14.38 0.87
C ILE A 84 10.54 14.94 0.27
N ARG A 85 11.20 15.87 0.97
CA ARG A 85 12.47 16.47 0.53
C ARG A 85 13.69 15.56 0.73
N ALA A 86 13.54 14.51 1.52
CA ALA A 86 14.61 13.54 1.71
C ALA A 86 15.01 12.92 0.36
N LYS A 87 16.32 12.69 0.21
CA LYS A 87 16.92 11.94 -0.90
C LYS A 87 17.56 10.68 -0.33
N LEU A 88 17.45 9.58 -1.06
CA LEU A 88 18.21 8.38 -0.75
C LEU A 88 19.71 8.68 -0.85
N PRO A 89 20.56 8.05 -0.03
CA PRO A 89 22.01 8.06 -0.25
C PRO A 89 22.35 7.61 -1.68
N GLU A 90 23.39 8.19 -2.29
CA GLU A 90 23.77 7.93 -3.70
C GLU A 90 23.87 6.42 -4.02
N LYS A 91 24.40 5.63 -3.10
CA LYS A 91 24.51 4.16 -3.24
C LYS A 91 23.19 3.44 -3.55
N TYR A 92 22.05 3.99 -3.14
CA TYR A 92 20.72 3.42 -3.39
C TYR A 92 19.94 4.15 -4.49
N GLN A 93 20.43 5.29 -4.98
CA GLN A 93 19.76 6.02 -6.06
C GLN A 93 19.83 5.23 -7.39
N ASN A 94 20.92 4.51 -7.62
CA ASN A 94 21.16 3.77 -8.87
C ASN A 94 20.42 2.42 -8.94
N GLU A 95 20.11 1.79 -7.79
CA GLU A 95 19.31 0.55 -7.73
C GLU A 95 17.85 0.77 -8.17
N CYS A 96 17.31 1.97 -7.92
CA CYS A 96 15.94 2.30 -8.32
C CYS A 96 15.81 2.52 -9.84
N VAL A 97 16.88 2.94 -10.52
CA VAL A 97 16.90 3.21 -11.97
C VAL A 97 17.13 1.93 -12.78
N SER A 98 17.95 1.00 -12.27
CA SER A 98 18.22 -0.28 -12.95
C SER A 98 16.97 -1.16 -13.08
N HIS A 99 16.09 -1.16 -12.07
CA HIS A 99 14.83 -1.90 -12.15
C HIS A 99 13.88 -1.36 -13.22
N ILE A 100 13.76 -0.03 -13.39
CA ILE A 100 12.86 0.56 -14.41
C ILE A 100 13.34 0.24 -15.83
N SER A 101 14.67 0.24 -16.05
CA SER A 101 15.28 -0.14 -17.33
C SER A 101 15.05 -1.63 -17.68
N SER A 102 15.02 -2.50 -16.67
CA SER A 102 14.84 -3.95 -16.88
C SER A 102 13.43 -4.40 -17.27
N TYR A 103 12.42 -3.52 -17.15
CA TYR A 103 11.03 -3.81 -17.54
C TYR A 103 10.67 -3.30 -18.95
N GLN A 104 11.62 -2.75 -19.72
CA GLN A 104 11.42 -2.32 -21.10
C GLN A 104 11.96 -3.31 -22.15
N GLN A 105 12.11 -4.59 -21.82
CA GLN A 105 12.44 -5.65 -22.79
C GLN A 105 11.21 -6.51 -23.12
#